data_AF-A0A2X1KTS8-F1
#
_entry.id   AF-A0A2X1KTS8-F1
#
_cell.length_a   1.000
_cell.length_b   1.000
_cell.length_c   1.000
_cell.angle_alpha   90.00
_cell.angle_beta   90.00
_cell.angle_gamma   90.00
#
_symmetry.space_group_name_H-M   'P 1'
#
loop_
_entity.id
_entity.type
_entity.pdbx_description
1 polymer ?
#
loop_
_entity_poly.entity_id
_entity_poly.type
_entity_poly.pdbx_seq_one_letter_code
_entity_poly.pdbx_strand_id
1 'polypeptide(L)'
;MFVMMPVGKEIYYNSQNENLSFNNVASVVNFVETGMSGYKSYLIKYSEPELVNFFEKIQKVNSSEDNEEIFDDDNISIFSLLPAYALSEIKSAFIIGFYIYLPFVVVDLVISSVLLTFRYDDDESGNYIYTDKINFVCRDGRLDNVIKRTHFTIF
;
A
#
# COMPACT_ATOMS: atom_id res chain seq x y z
N MET A 1 16.82 -10.23 -11.40
CA MET A 1 17.77 -10.41 -12.53
C MET A 1 17.09 -10.84 -13.82
N PHE A 2 16.19 -11.84 -13.79
CA PHE A 2 15.50 -12.33 -15.00
C PHE A 2 14.79 -11.22 -15.81
N VAL A 3 14.04 -10.34 -15.16
CA VAL A 3 13.30 -9.23 -15.80
C VAL A 3 14.24 -8.19 -16.44
N MET A 4 15.39 -7.91 -15.82
CA MET A 4 16.35 -6.90 -16.28
C MET A 4 17.40 -7.44 -17.26
N MET A 5 17.38 -8.75 -17.55
CA MET A 5 18.32 -9.39 -18.46
C MET A 5 18.40 -8.77 -19.87
N PRO A 6 17.28 -8.41 -20.57
CA PRO A 6 17.38 -7.78 -21.89
C PRO A 6 18.06 -6.40 -21.81
N VAL A 7 17.69 -5.58 -20.83
CA VAL A 7 18.29 -4.24 -20.62
C VAL A 7 19.77 -4.35 -20.30
N GLY A 8 20.15 -5.28 -19.41
CA GLY A 8 21.55 -5.50 -19.06
C GLY A 8 22.40 -6.00 -20.25
N LYS A 9 21.82 -6.81 -21.15
CA LYS A 9 22.49 -7.24 -22.38
C LYS A 9 22.72 -6.06 -23.34
N GLU A 10 21.74 -5.19 -23.52
CA GLU A 10 21.88 -4.00 -24.36
C GLU A 10 22.99 -3.07 -23.85
N ILE A 11 22.99 -2.76 -22.55
CA ILE A 11 24.05 -1.95 -21.93
C ILE A 11 25.42 -2.62 -22.12
N TYR A 12 25.50 -3.93 -21.95
CA TYR A 12 26.75 -4.67 -22.14
C TYR A 12 27.29 -4.58 -23.58
N TYR A 13 26.42 -4.68 -24.58
CA TYR A 13 26.83 -4.52 -25.99
C TYR A 13 27.22 -3.08 -26.32
N ASN A 14 26.45 -2.09 -25.86
CA ASN A 14 26.74 -0.68 -26.09
C ASN A 14 28.05 -0.26 -25.42
N SER A 15 28.32 -0.77 -24.21
CA SER A 15 29.56 -0.53 -23.47
C SER A 15 30.82 -1.07 -24.14
N GLN A 16 30.71 -2.10 -25.00
CA GLN A 16 31.88 -2.61 -25.74
C GLN A 16 32.19 -1.79 -27.00
N ASN A 17 31.18 -1.14 -27.58
CA ASN A 17 31.33 -0.34 -28.79
C ASN A 17 31.90 1.05 -28.48
N GLU A 18 31.67 1.55 -27.27
CA GLU A 18 32.25 2.80 -26.77
C GLU A 18 33.56 2.53 -26.03
N ASN A 19 34.66 3.17 -26.47
CA ASN A 19 35.95 3.10 -25.77
C ASN A 19 35.85 3.88 -24.44
N LEU A 20 35.40 3.20 -23.38
CA LEU A 20 35.27 3.80 -22.05
C LEU A 20 36.64 4.08 -21.45
N SER A 21 37.04 5.34 -21.48
CA SER A 21 38.20 5.82 -20.74
C SER A 21 37.74 6.38 -19.39
N PHE A 22 37.91 5.61 -18.32
CA PHE A 22 37.56 6.05 -16.95
C PHE A 22 38.41 7.23 -16.44
N ASN A 23 39.42 7.63 -17.21
CA ASN A 23 40.29 8.76 -16.89
C ASN A 23 39.73 10.10 -17.38
N ASN A 24 38.68 10.10 -18.20
CA ASN A 24 38.07 11.30 -18.74
C ASN A 24 36.58 11.38 -18.34
N VAL A 25 36.23 12.45 -17.62
CA VAL A 25 34.86 12.71 -17.16
C VAL A 25 33.88 12.84 -18.34
N ALA A 26 34.33 13.39 -19.49
CA ALA A 26 33.48 13.56 -20.67
C ALA A 26 33.06 12.22 -21.30
N SER A 27 33.94 11.21 -21.33
CA SER A 27 33.56 9.88 -21.81
C SER A 27 32.61 9.16 -20.86
N VAL A 28 32.67 9.46 -19.56
CA VAL A 28 31.69 8.91 -18.60
C VAL A 28 30.31 9.53 -18.82
N VAL A 29 30.24 10.85 -19.05
CA VAL A 29 28.97 11.54 -19.35
C VAL A 29 28.34 11.01 -20.64
N ASN A 30 29.13 10.91 -21.73
CA ASN A 30 28.62 10.38 -23.00
C ASN A 30 28.12 8.93 -22.89
N PHE A 31 28.77 8.10 -22.08
CA PHE A 31 28.31 6.73 -21.82
C PHE A 31 26.99 6.70 -21.04
N VAL A 32 26.80 7.61 -20.10
CA VAL A 32 25.53 7.72 -19.35
C VAL A 32 24.40 8.16 -20.28
N GLU A 33 24.66 9.06 -21.22
CA GLU A 33 23.65 9.53 -22.18
C GLU A 33 23.35 8.51 -23.27
N THR A 34 24.38 7.87 -23.84
CA THR A 34 24.25 6.99 -25.02
C THR A 34 24.22 5.51 -24.64
N GLY A 35 25.16 5.07 -23.79
CA GLY A 35 25.29 3.69 -23.34
C GLY A 35 24.13 3.20 -22.46
N MET A 36 23.45 4.08 -21.74
CA MET A 36 22.27 3.75 -20.92
C MET A 36 20.92 3.96 -21.64
N SER A 37 20.93 4.17 -22.95
CA SER A 37 19.72 4.33 -23.78
C SER A 37 18.63 3.28 -23.48
N GLY A 38 18.97 1.99 -23.49
CA GLY A 38 18.00 0.92 -23.22
C GLY A 38 17.42 0.96 -21.80
N TYR A 39 18.19 1.44 -20.82
CA TYR A 39 17.70 1.65 -19.46
C TYR A 39 16.75 2.84 -19.38
N LYS A 40 17.07 3.92 -20.09
CA LYS A 40 16.21 5.10 -20.18
C LYS A 40 14.86 4.74 -20.83
N SER A 41 14.86 4.01 -21.95
CA SER A 41 13.63 3.53 -22.60
C SER A 41 12.80 2.63 -21.68
N TYR A 42 13.45 1.79 -20.87
CA TYR A 42 12.76 1.01 -19.84
C TYR A 42 12.07 1.92 -18.81
N LEU A 43 12.78 2.90 -18.25
CA LEU A 43 12.21 3.81 -17.26
C LEU A 43 11.01 4.57 -17.82
N ILE A 44 11.10 5.10 -19.05
CA ILE A 44 10.01 5.85 -19.69
C ILE A 44 8.78 4.95 -19.86
N LYS A 45 8.99 3.72 -20.34
CA LYS A 45 7.89 2.78 -20.60
C LYS A 45 7.08 2.42 -19.36
N TYR A 46 7.72 2.34 -18.19
CA TYR A 46 7.09 1.95 -16.93
C TYR A 46 6.83 3.13 -15.98
N SER A 47 7.18 4.35 -16.37
CA SER A 47 6.86 5.56 -15.61
C SER A 47 5.53 6.14 -16.07
N GLU A 48 4.81 6.73 -15.13
CA GLU A 48 3.61 7.51 -15.44
C GLU A 48 4.03 8.85 -16.07
N PRO A 49 3.50 9.22 -17.25
CA PRO A 49 3.96 10.41 -17.99
C PRO A 49 3.70 11.70 -17.20
N GLU A 50 2.63 11.75 -16.40
CA GLU A 50 2.33 12.87 -15.51
C GLU A 50 3.43 13.09 -14.45
N LEU A 51 3.96 12.00 -13.88
CA LEU A 51 5.04 12.05 -12.90
C LEU A 51 6.37 12.43 -13.54
N VAL A 52 6.66 11.93 -14.74
CA VAL A 52 7.86 12.32 -15.49
C VAL A 52 7.86 13.83 -15.75
N ASN A 53 6.75 14.36 -16.29
CA ASN A 53 6.60 15.79 -16.56
C ASN A 53 6.71 16.63 -15.27
N PHE A 54 6.17 16.14 -14.16
CA PHE A 54 6.27 16.81 -12.87
C PHE A 54 7.71 16.94 -12.38
N PHE A 55 8.48 15.84 -12.40
CA PHE A 55 9.86 15.84 -11.94
C PHE A 55 10.79 16.59 -12.91
N GLU A 56 10.53 16.52 -14.21
CA GLU A 56 11.23 17.33 -15.21
C GLU A 56 11.01 18.83 -14.96
N LYS A 57 9.76 19.25 -14.71
CA LYS A 57 9.43 20.63 -14.37
C LYS A 57 10.15 21.10 -13.10
N ILE A 58 10.21 20.26 -12.07
CA ILE A 58 10.95 20.57 -10.83
C ILE A 58 12.45 20.71 -11.12
N GLN A 59 13.02 19.85 -11.95
CA GLN A 59 14.43 19.91 -12.29
C GLN A 59 14.75 21.20 -13.05
N LYS A 60 13.95 21.55 -14.07
CA LYS A 60 14.10 22.78 -14.86
C LYS A 60 14.02 24.05 -14.00
N VAL A 61 13.09 24.09 -13.04
CA VAL A 61 12.96 25.21 -12.09
C VAL A 61 14.23 25.41 -11.25
N ASN A 62 14.94 24.34 -10.90
CA ASN A 62 16.20 24.44 -10.14
C ASN A 62 17.40 24.81 -11.02
N SER A 63 17.31 24.64 -12.34
CA SER A 63 18.42 24.83 -13.29
C SER A 63 18.44 26.18 -14.01
N SER A 64 17.48 27.08 -13.77
CA SER A 64 17.46 28.45 -14.34
C SER A 64 17.57 28.53 -15.87
N GLU A 65 17.15 27.50 -16.60
CA GLU A 65 17.08 27.54 -18.07
C GLU A 65 15.61 27.50 -18.50
N ASP A 66 15.08 28.70 -18.79
CA ASP A 66 13.83 28.89 -19.52
C ASP A 66 14.05 28.44 -20.98
N ASN A 67 14.00 27.13 -21.24
CA ASN A 67 13.88 26.62 -22.59
C ASN A 67 12.64 25.73 -22.69
N GLU A 68 11.88 26.07 -23.74
CA GLU A 68 10.55 25.61 -24.09
C GLU A 68 10.40 24.08 -24.10
N GLU A 69 9.15 23.64 -24.05
CA GLU A 69 8.73 22.24 -24.13
C GLU A 69 9.45 21.48 -25.25
N ILE A 70 10.39 20.62 -24.89
CA ILE A 70 10.94 19.63 -25.81
C ILE A 70 10.42 18.26 -25.36
N PHE A 71 9.35 17.82 -26.02
CA PHE A 71 8.82 16.46 -25.98
C PHE A 71 9.71 15.47 -26.73
N ASP A 72 11.04 15.59 -26.58
CA ASP A 72 11.93 14.52 -27.03
C ASP A 72 12.20 13.60 -25.84
N ASP A 73 11.65 12.39 -25.95
CA ASP A 73 11.92 11.25 -25.08
C ASP A 73 13.45 11.09 -24.85
N ASP A 74 14.24 11.45 -25.86
CA ASP A 74 15.70 11.39 -25.88
C ASP A 74 16.39 12.46 -25.02
N ASN A 75 15.73 13.57 -24.64
CA ASN A 75 16.34 14.67 -23.87
C ASN A 75 16.00 14.67 -22.37
N ILE A 76 15.12 13.77 -21.91
CA ILE A 76 14.75 13.71 -20.48
C ILE A 76 15.92 13.19 -19.63
N SER A 77 16.26 13.90 -18.55
CA SER A 77 17.38 13.53 -17.66
C SER A 77 17.08 12.27 -16.86
N ILE A 78 17.99 11.28 -16.87
CA ILE A 78 17.86 10.04 -16.07
C ILE A 78 17.59 10.33 -14.58
N PHE A 79 18.13 11.43 -14.05
CA PHE A 79 17.93 11.84 -12.67
C PHE A 79 16.49 12.23 -12.32
N SER A 80 15.70 12.74 -13.27
CA SER A 80 14.27 13.02 -13.06
C SER A 80 13.39 11.79 -13.29
N LEU A 81 13.80 10.86 -14.18
CA LEU A 81 13.06 9.62 -14.43
C LEU A 81 13.11 8.67 -13.23
N LEU A 82 14.24 8.57 -12.54
CA LEU A 82 14.39 7.64 -11.41
C LEU A 82 13.32 7.82 -10.31
N PRO A 83 13.10 9.04 -9.75
CA PRO A 83 12.05 9.25 -8.77
C PRO A 83 10.64 9.10 -9.37
N ALA A 84 10.43 9.46 -10.65
CA ALA A 84 9.16 9.28 -11.34
C ALA A 84 8.77 7.81 -11.47
N TYR A 85 9.70 6.97 -11.94
CA TYR A 85 9.54 5.51 -12.05
C TYR A 85 9.27 4.89 -10.69
N ALA A 86 10.08 5.21 -9.67
CA ALA A 86 9.92 4.65 -8.33
C ALA A 86 8.51 4.93 -7.76
N LEU A 87 8.01 6.15 -7.92
CA LEU A 87 6.67 6.51 -7.45
C LEU A 87 5.56 5.82 -8.27
N SER A 88 5.74 5.70 -9.59
CA SER A 88 4.80 5.01 -10.49
C SER A 88 4.67 3.51 -10.13
N GLU A 89 5.79 2.86 -9.84
CA GLU A 89 5.84 1.46 -9.41
C GLU A 89 5.26 1.28 -8.01
N ILE A 90 5.53 2.19 -7.07
CA ILE A 90 4.92 2.15 -5.72
C ILE A 90 3.41 2.26 -5.82
N LYS A 91 2.89 3.19 -6.63
CA LYS A 91 1.44 3.34 -6.88
C LYS A 91 0.85 2.05 -7.44
N SER A 92 1.47 1.47 -8.47
CA SER A 92 1.03 0.22 -9.10
C SER A 92 1.07 -0.96 -8.12
N ALA A 93 2.15 -1.10 -7.36
CA ALA A 93 2.30 -2.13 -6.34
C ALA A 93 1.27 -1.97 -5.20
N PHE A 94 0.95 -0.74 -4.81
CA PHE A 94 -0.07 -0.47 -3.80
C PHE A 94 -1.47 -0.88 -4.28
N ILE A 95 -1.81 -0.61 -5.54
CA ILE A 95 -3.10 -1.02 -6.13
C ILE A 95 -3.20 -2.56 -6.18
N ILE A 96 -2.17 -3.24 -6.65
CA ILE A 96 -2.12 -4.71 -6.67
C ILE A 96 -2.22 -5.27 -5.24
N GLY A 97 -1.48 -4.69 -4.30
CA GLY A 97 -1.52 -5.04 -2.90
C GLY A 97 -2.92 -4.86 -2.29
N PHE A 98 -3.61 -3.77 -2.63
CA PHE A 98 -4.98 -3.51 -2.18
C PHE A 98 -5.96 -4.58 -2.69
N TYR A 99 -5.85 -4.98 -3.96
CA TYR A 99 -6.68 -6.06 -4.50
C TYR A 99 -6.44 -7.41 -3.84
N ILE A 100 -5.19 -7.72 -3.51
CA ILE A 100 -4.85 -8.94 -2.78
C ILE A 100 -5.35 -8.86 -1.34
N TYR A 101 -5.31 -7.68 -0.72
CA TYR A 101 -5.72 -7.47 0.67
C TYR A 101 -7.24 -7.53 0.89
N LEU A 102 -8.02 -7.01 -0.06
CA LEU A 102 -9.48 -6.93 0.02
C LEU A 102 -10.18 -8.26 0.43
N PRO A 103 -9.93 -9.41 -0.21
CA PRO A 103 -10.57 -10.66 0.18
C PRO A 103 -10.23 -11.10 1.62
N PHE A 104 -9.02 -10.82 2.12
CA PHE A 104 -8.65 -11.15 3.49
C PHE A 104 -9.44 -10.33 4.51
N VAL A 105 -9.63 -9.03 4.24
CA VAL A 105 -10.45 -8.15 5.10
C VAL A 105 -11.91 -8.59 5.15
N VAL A 106 -12.47 -8.96 3.99
CA VAL A 106 -13.87 -9.44 3.93
C VAL A 106 -14.03 -10.71 4.76
N VAL A 107 -13.09 -11.65 4.65
CA VAL A 107 -13.10 -12.88 5.44
C VAL A 107 -12.97 -12.59 6.94
N ASP A 108 -12.07 -11.69 7.34
CA ASP A 108 -11.88 -11.32 8.75
C ASP A 108 -13.15 -10.68 9.36
N LEU A 109 -13.82 -9.81 8.60
CA LEU A 109 -15.08 -9.20 9.00
C LEU A 109 -16.20 -10.24 9.14
N VAL A 110 -16.29 -11.20 8.19
CA VAL A 110 -17.30 -12.27 8.23
C VAL A 110 -17.06 -13.22 9.39
N ILE A 111 -15.82 -13.64 9.64
CA ILE A 111 -15.50 -14.52 10.78
C ILE A 111 -15.83 -13.81 12.10
N SER A 112 -15.49 -12.52 12.20
CA SER A 112 -15.79 -11.72 13.40
C SER A 112 -17.30 -11.58 13.64
N SER A 113 -18.10 -11.34 12.61
CA SER A 113 -19.57 -11.25 12.78
C SER A 113 -20.20 -12.58 13.19
N VAL A 114 -19.69 -13.70 12.64
CA VAL A 114 -20.10 -15.06 13.02
C VAL A 114 -19.71 -15.35 14.48
N LEU A 115 -18.51 -14.96 14.93
CA LEU A 115 -18.10 -15.13 16.32
C LEU A 115 -18.90 -14.25 17.30
N LEU A 116 -19.28 -13.04 16.88
CA LEU A 116 -20.09 -12.14 17.69
C LEU A 116 -21.54 -12.64 17.85
N THR A 117 -22.15 -13.20 16.80
CA THR A 117 -23.50 -13.79 16.94
C THR A 117 -23.47 -15.04 17.81
N PHE A 118 -22.44 -15.87 17.69
CA PHE A 118 -22.27 -17.04 18.55
C PHE A 118 -22.05 -16.70 20.02
N ARG A 119 -21.58 -15.49 20.33
CA ARG A 119 -21.45 -14.94 21.71
C ARG A 119 -22.77 -14.36 22.24
N TYR A 120 -23.69 -13.99 21.35
CA TYR A 120 -24.94 -13.32 21.74
C TYR A 120 -26.07 -14.34 21.98
N ASP A 121 -26.05 -15.48 21.28
CA ASP A 121 -27.05 -16.54 21.43
C ASP A 121 -27.00 -17.26 22.80
N ASP A 122 -25.83 -17.32 23.44
CA ASP A 122 -25.62 -17.94 24.75
C ASP A 122 -26.05 -17.06 25.94
N ASP A 123 -26.35 -15.77 25.74
CA ASP A 123 -26.77 -14.85 26.81
C ASP A 123 -28.31 -14.72 26.93
N GLU A 124 -29.07 -14.85 25.83
CA GLU A 124 -30.54 -14.75 25.91
C GLU A 124 -31.17 -15.98 26.60
N SER A 125 -30.66 -17.19 26.37
CA SER A 125 -31.23 -18.41 26.97
C SER A 125 -31.05 -18.50 28.49
N GLY A 126 -30.09 -17.75 29.06
CA GLY A 126 -29.90 -17.63 30.50
C GLY A 126 -30.94 -16.69 31.15
N ASN A 127 -31.18 -15.51 30.55
CA ASN A 127 -32.05 -14.49 31.14
C ASN A 127 -33.53 -14.90 31.16
N TYR A 128 -34.02 -15.63 30.15
CA TYR A 128 -35.40 -16.13 30.17
C TYR A 128 -35.62 -17.18 31.27
N ILE A 129 -34.63 -18.03 31.56
CA ILE A 129 -34.76 -19.04 32.62
C ILE A 129 -34.68 -18.42 34.02
N TYR A 130 -33.88 -17.37 34.22
CA TYR A 130 -33.84 -16.64 35.49
C TYR A 130 -35.11 -15.79 35.70
N THR A 131 -35.61 -15.10 34.67
CA THR A 131 -36.83 -14.29 34.82
C THR A 131 -38.08 -15.15 35.06
N ASP A 132 -38.16 -16.36 34.48
CA ASP A 132 -39.26 -17.29 34.74
C ASP A 132 -39.17 -17.91 36.14
N LYS A 133 -37.96 -18.24 36.62
CA LYS A 133 -37.76 -18.70 38.00
C LYS A 133 -38.14 -17.65 39.04
N ILE A 134 -37.80 -16.38 38.81
CA ILE A 134 -38.14 -15.29 39.73
C ILE A 134 -39.66 -15.02 39.70
N ASN A 135 -40.30 -15.04 38.52
CA ASN A 135 -41.76 -14.91 38.42
C ASN A 135 -42.51 -16.11 39.04
N PHE A 136 -42.01 -17.34 38.92
CA PHE A 136 -42.59 -18.51 39.58
C PHE A 136 -42.52 -18.39 41.11
N VAL A 137 -41.36 -17.98 41.67
CA VAL A 137 -41.19 -17.79 43.13
C VAL A 137 -42.03 -16.62 43.66
N CYS A 138 -42.17 -15.53 42.90
CA CYS A 138 -43.06 -14.42 43.26
C CYS A 138 -44.55 -14.83 43.21
N ARG A 139 -44.94 -15.71 42.30
CA ARG A 139 -46.34 -16.14 42.12
C ARG A 139 -46.77 -17.28 43.04
N ASP A 140 -45.82 -18.07 43.55
CA ASP A 140 -46.05 -19.16 44.52
C ASP A 140 -46.05 -18.68 46.00
N GLY A 141 -46.15 -17.37 46.24
CA GLY A 141 -46.40 -16.78 47.56
C GLY A 141 -45.30 -16.99 48.61
N ARG A 142 -44.10 -17.41 48.21
CA ARG A 142 -43.04 -17.86 49.15
C ARG A 142 -41.97 -16.80 49.46
N LEU A 143 -42.23 -15.53 49.17
CA LEU A 143 -41.35 -14.39 49.51
C LEU A 143 -41.80 -13.59 50.74
N ASP A 144 -43.06 -13.68 51.16
CA ASP A 144 -43.55 -12.93 52.33
C ASP A 144 -42.85 -13.31 53.64
N ASN A 145 -42.27 -14.52 53.71
CA ASN A 145 -41.50 -14.97 54.87
C ASN A 145 -39.97 -14.81 54.75
N VAL A 146 -39.44 -14.46 53.57
CA VAL A 146 -37.99 -14.25 53.40
C VAL A 146 -37.63 -12.76 53.52
N ILE A 147 -38.48 -11.87 53.02
CA ILE A 147 -38.21 -10.41 53.04
C ILE A 147 -38.36 -9.80 54.45
N LYS A 148 -39.12 -10.42 55.35
CA LYS A 148 -39.22 -9.97 56.76
C LYS A 148 -37.96 -10.20 57.59
N ARG A 149 -36.94 -10.92 57.08
CA ARG A 149 -35.72 -11.24 57.85
C ARG A 149 -34.48 -10.43 57.46
N THR A 150 -34.59 -9.52 56.50
CA THR A 150 -33.49 -8.67 56.04
C THR A 150 -33.87 -7.19 56.07
N HIS A 151 -34.46 -6.76 57.18
CA HIS A 151 -34.64 -5.35 57.50
C HIS A 151 -33.72 -4.97 58.67
N PHE A 152 -32.39 -4.96 58.46
CA PHE A 152 -31.48 -4.18 59.30
C PHE A 152 -30.09 -3.98 58.65
N THR A 153 -29.89 -2.74 58.19
CA THR A 153 -28.63 -1.96 58.28
C THR A 153 -27.51 -2.22 57.28
N ILE A 154 -27.57 -1.46 56.18
CA ILE A 154 -26.45 -0.70 55.58
C ILE A 154 -26.91 0.76 55.74
N PHE A 155 -26.43 1.53 56.71
CA PHE A 155 -25.21 2.34 56.62
C PHE A 155 -23.95 1.68 57.20
#